data_AF-A0A0L0UX25-F1
#
_entry.id   AF-A0A0L0UX25-F1
#
_cell.length_a   1.000
_cell.length_b   1.000
_cell.length_c   1.000
_cell.angle_alpha   90.00
_cell.angle_beta   90.00
_cell.angle_gamma   90.00
#
_symmetry.space_group_name_H-M   'P 1'
#
loop_
_entity.id
_entity.type
_entity.pdbx_description
1 polymer ?
#
loop_
_entity_poly.entity_id
_entity_poly.type
_entity_poly.pdbx_seq_one_letter_code
_entity_poly.pdbx_strand_id
1 'polypeptide(L)'
;FVQLTTQGLGAALANGRGQARAVYGDPSAPDNQRNIGDGLRLFYTWGLWNRCAGYVSTSDPQYCTETSWAYRFEPTAALIEDVPNGLKDQATNLLNGRYNADHYFGVWSRIGFYFIFIAACLVGLILLFSLIQARGPGRLGSLNLSVISLLAFISNLIGTVIWTAIAGILKRQLNRDSIGMSASFGNAIWLLWAISGLLLFASFGYLGGCIRGRRSQAVV
;
A
#
# COMPACT_ATOMS: atom_id res chain seq x y z
N PHE A 1 1.65 -4.79 2.42
CA PHE A 1 0.37 -5.23 1.86
C PHE A 1 -0.75 -4.87 2.82
N VAL A 2 -1.94 -4.60 2.30
CA VAL A 2 -3.19 -4.41 3.06
C VAL A 2 -4.02 -5.67 2.88
N GLN A 3 -4.55 -6.26 3.94
CA GLN A 3 -5.44 -7.42 3.90
C GLN A 3 -6.83 -7.01 4.39
N LEU A 4 -7.88 -7.37 3.65
CA LEU A 4 -9.27 -7.26 4.06
C LEU A 4 -9.90 -8.66 4.10
N THR A 5 -10.72 -8.89 5.11
CA THR A 5 -11.52 -10.10 5.25
C THR A 5 -12.99 -9.75 5.14
N THR A 6 -13.74 -10.57 4.42
CA THR A 6 -15.15 -10.30 4.06
C THR A 6 -16.14 -11.19 4.82
N GLN A 7 -15.66 -11.97 5.79
CA GLN A 7 -16.47 -12.96 6.52
C GLN A 7 -17.81 -12.40 7.02
N GLY A 8 -17.80 -11.23 7.64
CA GLY A 8 -19.02 -10.58 8.11
C GLY A 8 -19.89 -9.97 6.99
N LEU A 9 -19.28 -9.48 5.91
CA LEU A 9 -20.02 -8.98 4.75
C LEU A 9 -20.80 -10.11 4.07
N GLY A 10 -20.16 -11.26 3.83
CA GLY A 10 -20.86 -12.40 3.26
C GLY A 10 -21.93 -12.96 4.19
N ALA A 11 -21.77 -12.87 5.51
CA ALA A 11 -22.83 -13.22 6.47
C ALA A 11 -24.02 -12.24 6.39
N ALA A 12 -23.76 -10.93 6.26
CA ALA A 12 -24.80 -9.92 6.10
C ALA A 12 -25.58 -10.07 4.77
N LEU A 13 -24.88 -10.38 3.68
CA LEU A 13 -25.48 -10.67 2.37
C LEU A 13 -26.25 -12.00 2.37
N ALA A 14 -25.74 -13.03 3.05
CA ALA A 14 -26.39 -14.33 3.19
C ALA A 14 -27.73 -14.23 3.94
N ASN A 15 -27.77 -13.45 5.02
CA ASN A 15 -28.97 -13.24 5.84
C ASN A 15 -30.06 -12.45 5.10
N GLY A 16 -29.68 -11.61 4.12
CA GLY A 16 -30.63 -10.86 3.29
C GLY A 16 -31.51 -11.71 2.37
N ARG A 17 -31.11 -12.96 2.07
CA ARG A 17 -31.87 -13.88 1.18
C ARG A 17 -31.93 -15.34 1.63
N GLY A 18 -31.35 -15.71 2.77
CA GLY A 18 -31.36 -17.09 3.27
C GLY A 18 -30.50 -18.08 2.46
N GLN A 19 -29.51 -17.59 1.70
CA GLN A 19 -28.62 -18.43 0.87
C GLN A 19 -27.13 -18.16 1.15
N ALA A 20 -26.61 -18.68 2.26
CA ALA A 20 -25.20 -18.51 2.65
C ALA A 20 -24.19 -19.12 1.68
N ARG A 21 -24.59 -20.15 0.90
CA ARG A 21 -23.73 -20.83 -0.08
C ARG A 21 -23.67 -20.14 -1.46
N ALA A 22 -24.55 -19.16 -1.73
CA ALA A 22 -24.61 -18.48 -3.03
C ALA A 22 -23.84 -17.15 -3.06
N VAL A 23 -23.32 -16.69 -1.90
CA VAL A 23 -22.61 -15.39 -1.78
C VAL A 23 -21.11 -15.54 -2.01
N TYR A 24 -20.51 -16.64 -1.50
CA TYR A 24 -19.10 -16.96 -1.71
C TYR A 24 -18.95 -17.90 -2.91
N GLY A 25 -17.90 -17.70 -3.71
CA GLY A 25 -17.61 -18.59 -4.84
C GLY A 25 -17.06 -19.94 -4.38
N ASP A 26 -17.06 -20.93 -5.29
CA ASP A 26 -16.58 -22.28 -4.99
C ASP A 26 -15.06 -22.29 -4.77
N PRO A 27 -14.56 -22.70 -3.57
CA PRO A 27 -13.13 -22.80 -3.30
C PRO A 27 -12.40 -23.85 -4.15
N SER A 28 -13.14 -24.78 -4.77
CA SER A 28 -12.62 -25.95 -5.50
C SER A 28 -12.72 -25.80 -7.02
N ALA A 29 -13.27 -24.70 -7.52
CA ALA A 29 -13.38 -24.46 -8.96
C ALA A 29 -11.97 -24.40 -9.59
N PRO A 30 -11.75 -24.96 -10.79
CA PRO A 30 -10.46 -24.83 -11.48
C PRO A 30 -10.19 -23.35 -11.80
N ASP A 31 -8.90 -22.94 -11.80
CA ASP A 31 -8.50 -21.52 -11.89
C ASP A 31 -9.03 -20.80 -13.14
N ASN A 32 -9.24 -21.54 -14.23
CA ASN A 32 -9.79 -21.05 -15.50
C ASN A 32 -11.31 -20.75 -15.46
N GLN A 33 -12.00 -21.13 -14.38
CA GLN A 33 -13.42 -20.89 -14.17
C GLN A 33 -13.69 -19.87 -13.06
N ARG A 34 -12.66 -19.29 -12.43
CA ARG A 34 -12.82 -18.29 -11.36
C ARG A 34 -12.87 -16.89 -11.94
N ASN A 35 -13.97 -16.55 -12.61
CA ASN A 35 -14.17 -15.24 -13.19
C ASN A 35 -14.68 -14.24 -12.14
N ILE A 36 -14.52 -12.96 -12.49
CA ILE A 36 -15.08 -11.85 -11.72
C ILE A 36 -16.61 -11.98 -11.73
N GLY A 37 -17.22 -12.04 -10.54
CA GLY A 37 -18.67 -12.19 -10.37
C GLY A 37 -19.17 -13.61 -10.05
N ASP A 38 -18.27 -14.60 -9.93
CA ASP A 38 -18.62 -15.97 -9.51
C ASP A 38 -18.79 -16.13 -7.99
N GLY A 39 -18.61 -15.06 -7.22
CA GLY A 39 -18.83 -15.04 -5.78
C GLY A 39 -17.78 -14.24 -5.02
N LEU A 40 -18.19 -13.74 -3.85
CA LEU A 40 -17.33 -12.98 -2.94
C LEU A 40 -16.19 -13.87 -2.44
N ARG A 41 -14.97 -13.33 -2.35
CA ARG A 41 -13.80 -14.06 -1.82
C ARG A 41 -13.61 -13.78 -0.33
N LEU A 42 -13.00 -14.71 0.41
CA LEU A 42 -12.88 -14.62 1.89
C LEU A 42 -11.82 -13.61 2.33
N PHE A 43 -10.72 -13.52 1.59
CA PHE A 43 -9.67 -12.55 1.83
C PHE A 43 -9.29 -11.84 0.52
N TYR A 44 -8.92 -10.58 0.68
CA TYR A 44 -8.35 -9.74 -0.35
C TYR A 44 -7.06 -9.12 0.18
N THR A 45 -6.00 -9.16 -0.60
CA THR A 45 -4.74 -8.51 -0.31
C THR A 45 -4.37 -7.54 -1.43
N TRP A 46 -3.95 -6.34 -1.04
CA TRP A 46 -3.44 -5.34 -1.96
C TRP A 46 -1.95 -5.11 -1.71
N GLY A 47 -1.18 -5.27 -2.78
CA GLY A 47 0.18 -4.80 -2.89
C GLY A 47 0.23 -3.38 -3.46
N LEU A 48 1.46 -2.90 -3.71
CA LEU A 48 1.67 -1.63 -4.43
C LEU A 48 1.37 -1.74 -5.94
N TRP A 49 1.44 -2.97 -6.49
CA TRP A 49 1.43 -3.22 -7.93
C TRP A 49 0.27 -4.13 -8.39
N ASN A 50 -0.31 -4.92 -7.49
CA ASN A 50 -1.38 -5.86 -7.80
C ASN A 50 -2.33 -6.03 -6.61
N ARG A 51 -3.51 -6.59 -6.89
CA ARG A 51 -4.39 -7.17 -5.88
C ARG A 51 -4.43 -8.68 -6.05
N CYS A 52 -4.54 -9.39 -4.94
CA CYS A 52 -4.72 -10.83 -4.88
C CYS A 52 -5.89 -11.16 -3.95
N ALA A 53 -6.58 -12.26 -4.18
CA ALA A 53 -7.73 -12.67 -3.40
C ALA A 53 -7.87 -14.20 -3.43
N GLY A 54 -8.57 -14.76 -2.45
CA GLY A 54 -8.81 -16.20 -2.39
C GLY A 54 -9.72 -16.64 -1.25
N TYR A 55 -9.83 -17.96 -1.09
CA TYR A 55 -10.76 -18.60 -0.15
C TYR A 55 -10.08 -19.28 1.05
N VAL A 56 -8.86 -19.79 0.90
CA VAL A 56 -8.25 -20.68 1.91
C VAL A 56 -7.21 -19.99 2.79
N SER A 57 -6.20 -19.35 2.19
CA SER A 57 -5.12 -18.69 2.94
C SER A 57 -4.42 -17.61 2.12
N THR A 58 -3.92 -16.58 2.79
CA THR A 58 -3.10 -15.52 2.18
C THR A 58 -1.84 -16.04 1.47
N SER A 59 -1.36 -17.23 1.82
CA SER A 59 -0.17 -17.86 1.21
C SER A 59 -0.43 -18.46 -0.18
N ASP A 60 -1.68 -18.72 -0.53
CA ASP A 60 -2.07 -19.30 -1.81
C ASP A 60 -3.25 -18.51 -2.40
N PRO A 61 -2.98 -17.29 -2.94
CA PRO A 61 -4.01 -16.48 -3.55
C PRO A 61 -4.44 -17.11 -4.88
N GLN A 62 -5.73 -17.44 -4.99
CA GLN A 62 -6.31 -18.12 -6.15
C GLN A 62 -6.64 -17.17 -7.31
N TYR A 63 -6.64 -15.87 -7.05
CA TYR A 63 -6.81 -14.86 -8.08
C TYR A 63 -5.88 -13.69 -7.80
N CYS A 64 -5.09 -13.30 -8.79
CA CYS A 64 -4.31 -12.07 -8.76
C CYS A 64 -4.55 -11.29 -10.05
N THR A 65 -4.70 -9.98 -9.94
CA THR A 65 -4.74 -9.12 -11.13
C THR A 65 -3.37 -9.02 -11.77
N GLU A 66 -3.37 -8.67 -13.05
CA GLU A 66 -2.14 -8.24 -13.73
C GLU A 66 -1.45 -7.12 -12.94
N THR A 67 -0.12 -7.14 -12.97
CA THR A 67 0.70 -6.13 -12.31
C THR A 67 0.55 -4.80 -13.06
N SER A 68 0.07 -3.77 -12.39
CA SER A 68 -0.03 -2.43 -12.95
C SER A 68 0.81 -1.44 -12.15
N TRP A 69 1.34 -0.44 -12.84
CA TRP A 69 2.05 0.66 -12.19
C TRP A 69 1.07 1.54 -11.41
N ALA A 70 1.38 1.77 -10.14
CA ALA A 70 0.56 2.56 -9.21
C ALA A 70 -0.90 2.07 -9.17
N TYR A 71 -1.06 0.79 -8.81
CA TYR A 71 -2.35 0.12 -8.67
C TYR A 71 -3.25 0.90 -7.70
N ARG A 72 -4.46 1.25 -8.14
CA ARG A 72 -5.40 2.03 -7.32
C ARG A 72 -5.96 1.16 -6.20
N PHE A 73 -5.87 1.67 -4.97
CA PHE A 73 -6.52 1.03 -3.82
C PHE A 73 -8.01 1.37 -3.79
N GLU A 74 -8.82 0.55 -4.46
CA GLU A 74 -10.29 0.67 -4.55
C GLU A 74 -10.94 -0.61 -3.99
N PRO A 75 -11.08 -0.72 -2.66
CA PRO A 75 -11.60 -1.93 -2.04
C PRO A 75 -13.09 -2.14 -2.35
N THR A 76 -13.90 -1.09 -2.37
CA THR A 76 -15.36 -1.22 -2.53
C THR A 76 -15.73 -1.71 -3.92
N ALA A 77 -15.12 -1.12 -4.95
CA ALA A 77 -15.29 -1.52 -6.34
C ALA A 77 -14.88 -2.98 -6.57
N ALA A 78 -13.74 -3.40 -6.02
CA ALA A 78 -13.26 -4.78 -6.12
C ALA A 78 -14.21 -5.78 -5.46
N LEU A 79 -14.79 -5.42 -4.31
CA LEU A 79 -15.76 -6.27 -3.62
C LEU A 79 -17.07 -6.38 -4.40
N ILE A 80 -17.59 -5.27 -4.95
CA ILE A 80 -18.83 -5.27 -5.74
C ILE A 80 -18.66 -6.04 -7.06
N GLU A 81 -17.47 -6.00 -7.66
CA GLU A 81 -17.12 -6.76 -8.88
C GLU A 81 -17.33 -8.26 -8.68
N ASP A 82 -16.87 -8.78 -7.53
CA ASP A 82 -16.89 -10.21 -7.20
C ASP A 82 -18.24 -10.69 -6.66
N VAL A 83 -19.14 -9.79 -6.24
CA VAL A 83 -20.48 -10.17 -5.77
C VAL A 83 -21.31 -10.73 -6.94
N PRO A 84 -22.05 -11.83 -6.77
CA PRO A 84 -22.92 -12.38 -7.81
C PRO A 84 -23.97 -11.36 -8.27
N ASN A 85 -24.29 -11.35 -9.57
CA ASN A 85 -25.16 -10.33 -10.19
C ASN A 85 -26.51 -10.11 -9.46
N GLY A 86 -27.10 -11.16 -8.89
CA GLY A 86 -28.36 -11.04 -8.14
C GLY A 86 -28.25 -10.28 -6.81
N LEU A 87 -27.05 -10.11 -6.26
CA LEU A 87 -26.78 -9.50 -4.96
C LEU A 87 -26.04 -8.15 -5.06
N LYS A 88 -25.67 -7.74 -6.28
CA LYS A 88 -24.91 -6.50 -6.51
C LYS A 88 -25.64 -5.26 -6.00
N ASP A 89 -26.95 -5.14 -6.18
CA ASP A 89 -27.71 -3.98 -5.69
C ASP A 89 -27.74 -3.89 -4.16
N GLN A 90 -27.82 -5.04 -3.49
CA GLN A 90 -27.82 -5.11 -2.04
C GLN A 90 -26.43 -4.83 -1.46
N ALA A 91 -25.38 -5.39 -2.07
CA ALA A 91 -24.00 -5.06 -1.74
C ALA A 91 -23.75 -3.57 -1.96
N THR A 92 -24.17 -3.04 -3.11
CA THR A 92 -24.05 -1.62 -3.45
C THR A 92 -24.77 -0.75 -2.44
N ASN A 93 -25.96 -1.10 -1.95
CA ASN A 93 -26.65 -0.33 -0.90
C ASN A 93 -26.01 -0.44 0.49
N LEU A 94 -25.39 -1.57 0.82
CA LEU A 94 -24.66 -1.76 2.08
C LEU A 94 -23.31 -1.01 2.08
N LEU A 95 -22.70 -0.87 0.90
CA LEU A 95 -21.39 -0.25 0.71
C LEU A 95 -21.49 1.24 0.30
N ASN A 96 -22.56 1.64 -0.41
CA ASN A 96 -22.82 3.03 -0.81
C ASN A 96 -23.02 3.92 0.42
N GLY A 97 -22.30 5.04 0.44
CA GLY A 97 -22.34 6.01 1.54
C GLY A 97 -21.46 5.66 2.75
N ARG A 98 -21.08 4.39 2.96
CA ARG A 98 -20.20 3.98 4.06
C ARG A 98 -18.72 3.96 3.67
N TYR A 99 -18.42 3.55 2.43
CA TYR A 99 -17.06 3.46 1.89
C TYR A 99 -16.88 4.34 0.65
N ASN A 100 -17.57 5.50 0.61
CA ASN A 100 -17.58 6.46 -0.50
C ASN A 100 -16.21 7.16 -0.76
N ALA A 101 -15.14 6.58 -0.23
CA ALA A 101 -13.77 7.02 -0.36
C ALA A 101 -12.99 6.20 -1.40
N ASP A 102 -13.63 5.35 -2.22
CA ASP A 102 -12.91 4.58 -3.25
C ASP A 102 -12.13 5.46 -4.23
N HIS A 103 -12.75 6.52 -4.76
CA HIS A 103 -12.02 7.47 -5.61
C HIS A 103 -10.92 8.20 -4.83
N TYR A 104 -11.18 8.55 -3.57
CA TYR A 104 -10.21 9.22 -2.71
C TYR A 104 -9.01 8.30 -2.45
N PHE A 105 -9.23 7.10 -1.93
CA PHE A 105 -8.20 6.11 -1.66
C PHE A 105 -7.45 5.69 -2.92
N GLY A 106 -8.13 5.54 -4.05
CA GLY A 106 -7.52 5.22 -5.34
C GLY A 106 -6.57 6.31 -5.83
N VAL A 107 -6.93 7.59 -5.68
CA VAL A 107 -6.07 8.72 -6.06
C VAL A 107 -4.89 8.87 -5.08
N TRP A 108 -5.16 8.86 -3.78
CA TRP A 108 -4.11 9.04 -2.76
C TRP A 108 -3.13 7.87 -2.71
N SER A 109 -3.58 6.62 -2.88
CA SER A 109 -2.68 5.46 -2.96
C SER A 109 -1.72 5.56 -4.14
N ARG A 110 -2.22 5.99 -5.31
CA ARG A 110 -1.40 6.25 -6.50
C ARG A 110 -0.38 7.36 -6.27
N ILE A 111 -0.79 8.47 -5.67
CA ILE A 111 0.12 9.57 -5.32
C ILE A 111 1.21 9.08 -4.35
N GLY A 112 0.82 8.36 -3.30
CA GLY A 112 1.75 7.78 -2.32
C GLY A 112 2.75 6.82 -2.96
N PHE A 113 2.31 6.01 -3.94
CA PHE A 113 3.20 5.14 -4.73
C PHE A 113 4.28 5.94 -5.46
N TYR A 114 3.91 7.00 -6.17
CA TYR A 114 4.88 7.82 -6.91
C TYR A 114 5.92 8.45 -5.98
N PHE A 115 5.51 8.94 -4.81
CA PHE A 115 6.44 9.50 -3.82
C PHE A 115 7.43 8.46 -3.29
N ILE A 116 6.98 7.23 -3.00
CA ILE A 116 7.85 6.14 -2.57
C ILE A 116 8.81 5.74 -3.70
N PHE A 117 8.34 5.69 -4.93
CA PHE A 117 9.16 5.35 -6.10
C PHE A 117 10.24 6.41 -6.37
N ILE A 118 9.88 7.69 -6.31
CA ILE A 118 10.83 8.81 -6.43
C ILE A 118 11.87 8.72 -5.31
N ALA A 119 11.45 8.46 -4.07
CA ALA A 119 12.37 8.27 -2.96
C ALA A 119 13.35 7.12 -3.24
N ALA A 120 12.88 5.96 -3.72
CA ALA A 120 13.75 4.84 -4.07
C ALA A 120 14.78 5.19 -5.16
N CYS A 121 14.38 5.95 -6.17
CA CYS A 121 15.30 6.46 -7.20
C CYS A 121 16.36 7.41 -6.61
N LEU A 122 15.95 8.32 -5.72
CA LEU A 122 16.86 9.24 -5.04
C LEU A 122 17.84 8.49 -4.12
N VAL A 123 17.39 7.44 -3.40
CA VAL A 123 18.28 6.56 -2.63
C VAL A 123 19.30 5.89 -3.54
N GLY A 124 18.88 5.37 -4.70
CA GLY A 124 19.80 4.82 -5.70
C GLY A 124 20.86 5.82 -6.15
N LEU A 125 20.47 7.06 -6.42
CA LEU A 125 21.41 8.14 -6.76
C LEU A 125 22.38 8.45 -5.61
N ILE A 126 21.90 8.50 -4.37
CA ILE A 126 22.77 8.71 -3.19
C ILE A 126 23.83 7.61 -3.11
N LEU A 127 23.44 6.35 -3.30
CA LEU A 127 24.37 5.22 -3.30
C LEU A 127 25.42 5.35 -4.41
N LEU A 128 25.00 5.63 -5.64
CA LEU A 128 25.91 5.84 -6.77
C LEU A 128 26.90 6.98 -6.51
N PHE A 129 26.42 8.15 -6.09
CA PHE A 129 27.29 9.30 -5.82
C PHE A 129 28.18 9.10 -4.60
N SER A 130 27.73 8.33 -3.60
CA SER A 130 28.56 7.99 -2.44
C SER A 130 29.74 7.09 -2.81
N LEU A 131 29.53 6.13 -3.74
CA LEU A 131 30.59 5.26 -4.24
C LEU A 131 31.64 6.02 -5.06
N ILE A 132 31.19 6.99 -5.87
CA ILE A 132 32.09 7.83 -6.68
C ILE A 132 32.93 8.74 -5.75
N GLN A 133 32.33 9.33 -4.72
CA GLN A 133 33.05 10.14 -3.73
C GLN A 133 34.02 9.34 -2.88
N ALA A 134 33.73 8.07 -2.57
CA ALA A 134 34.64 7.21 -1.83
C ALA A 134 35.97 6.97 -2.57
N ARG A 135 36.02 7.16 -3.90
CA ARG A 135 37.23 6.95 -4.73
C ARG A 135 37.86 8.21 -5.31
N GLY A 136 37.25 9.39 -5.14
CA GLY A 136 37.73 10.65 -5.75
C GLY A 136 38.07 11.74 -4.72
N PRO A 137 39.01 12.66 -5.02
CA PRO A 137 39.41 13.75 -4.11
C PRO A 137 38.41 14.92 -4.00
N GLY A 138 37.19 14.78 -4.54
CA GLY A 138 36.23 15.87 -4.70
C GLY A 138 35.29 16.08 -3.52
N ARG A 139 35.64 17.00 -2.60
CA ARG A 139 34.80 17.47 -1.47
C ARG A 139 33.50 18.21 -1.87
N LEU A 140 33.32 18.56 -3.14
CA LEU A 140 32.15 19.29 -3.65
C LEU A 140 30.86 18.44 -3.71
N GLY A 141 30.95 17.11 -3.59
CA GLY A 141 29.79 16.23 -3.63
C GLY A 141 28.92 16.26 -2.37
N SER A 142 29.50 16.50 -1.19
CA SER A 142 28.84 16.20 0.09
C SER A 142 27.60 17.07 0.38
N LEU A 143 27.60 18.34 -0.06
CA LEU A 143 26.45 19.24 0.11
C LEU A 143 25.26 18.80 -0.76
N ASN A 144 25.54 18.41 -2.01
CA ASN A 144 24.52 17.89 -2.92
C ASN A 144 23.91 16.59 -2.39
N LEU A 145 24.70 15.72 -1.76
CA LEU A 145 24.19 14.48 -1.15
C LEU A 145 23.29 14.74 0.05
N SER A 146 23.59 15.75 0.85
CA SER A 146 22.73 16.14 1.97
C SER A 146 21.35 16.61 1.49
N VAL A 147 21.30 17.44 0.44
CA VAL A 147 20.04 17.93 -0.14
C VAL A 147 19.24 16.78 -0.77
N ILE A 148 19.90 15.90 -1.53
CA ILE A 148 19.25 14.74 -2.16
C ILE A 148 18.72 13.77 -1.09
N SER A 149 19.47 13.55 0.00
CA SER A 149 19.05 12.73 1.14
C SER A 149 17.83 13.31 1.86
N LEU A 150 17.80 14.63 2.08
CA LEU A 150 16.64 15.31 2.65
C LEU A 150 15.41 15.18 1.74
N LEU A 151 15.59 15.34 0.42
CA LEU A 151 14.50 15.19 -0.54
C LEU A 151 13.97 13.75 -0.60
N ALA A 152 14.86 12.76 -0.54
CA ALA A 152 14.50 11.35 -0.44
C ALA A 152 13.71 11.05 0.83
N PHE A 153 14.15 11.60 1.96
CA PHE A 153 13.45 11.50 3.24
C PHE A 153 12.04 12.09 3.16
N ILE A 154 11.89 13.33 2.69
CA ILE A 154 10.57 14.01 2.59
C ILE A 154 9.64 13.22 1.67
N SER A 155 10.15 12.78 0.51
CA SER A 155 9.35 12.00 -0.45
C SER A 155 8.88 10.67 0.16
N ASN A 156 9.78 9.93 0.82
CA ASN A 156 9.40 8.68 1.48
C ASN A 156 8.42 8.91 2.63
N LEU A 157 8.62 9.98 3.42
CA LEU A 157 7.75 10.32 4.55
C LEU A 157 6.33 10.62 4.08
N ILE A 158 6.16 11.43 3.02
CA ILE A 158 4.85 11.74 2.45
C ILE A 158 4.15 10.44 2.01
N GLY A 159 4.83 9.59 1.26
CA GLY A 159 4.27 8.31 0.82
C GLY A 159 3.89 7.39 1.98
N THR A 160 4.73 7.32 3.01
CA THR A 160 4.50 6.51 4.23
C THR A 160 3.29 7.02 5.02
N VAL A 161 3.17 8.35 5.19
CA VAL A 161 2.05 8.99 5.89
C VAL A 161 0.75 8.75 5.14
N ILE A 162 0.74 8.89 3.81
CA ILE A 162 -0.46 8.62 3.00
C ILE A 162 -0.93 7.17 3.18
N TRP A 163 -0.02 6.19 3.06
CA TRP A 163 -0.37 4.78 3.26
C TRP A 163 -0.86 4.49 4.69
N THR A 164 -0.24 5.11 5.70
CA THR A 164 -0.66 4.98 7.10
C THR A 164 -2.04 5.62 7.34
N ALA A 165 -2.32 6.75 6.70
CA ALA A 165 -3.62 7.43 6.80
C ALA A 165 -4.74 6.61 6.14
N ILE A 166 -4.52 6.09 4.93
CA ILE A 166 -5.45 5.17 4.26
C ILE A 166 -5.74 3.98 5.17
N ALA A 167 -4.69 3.39 5.74
CA ALA A 167 -4.81 2.27 6.64
C ALA A 167 -5.65 2.57 7.89
N GLY A 168 -5.38 3.71 8.53
CA GLY A 168 -6.09 4.17 9.72
C GLY A 168 -7.56 4.50 9.47
N ILE A 169 -7.87 5.18 8.36
CA ILE A 169 -9.25 5.51 7.98
C ILE A 169 -10.00 4.21 7.69
N LEU A 170 -9.43 3.31 6.88
CA LEU A 170 -10.05 2.03 6.55
C LEU A 170 -10.39 1.24 7.82
N LYS A 171 -9.41 1.01 8.70
CA LYS A 171 -9.65 0.29 9.97
C LYS A 171 -10.72 0.95 10.84
N ARG A 172 -10.77 2.28 10.87
CA ARG A 172 -11.77 3.03 11.64
C ARG A 172 -13.19 2.87 11.06
N GLN A 173 -13.33 2.93 9.73
CA GLN A 173 -14.62 2.70 9.07
C GLN A 173 -15.11 1.27 9.32
N LEU A 174 -14.22 0.29 9.16
CA LEU A 174 -14.51 -1.13 9.41
C LEU A 174 -14.88 -1.46 10.86
N ASN A 175 -14.23 -0.84 11.84
CA ASN A 175 -14.58 -1.05 13.25
C ASN A 175 -15.89 -0.35 13.64
N ARG A 176 -16.28 0.73 12.95
CA ARG A 176 -17.54 1.44 13.21
C ARG A 176 -18.72 0.70 12.59
N ASP A 177 -18.49 0.05 11.46
CA ASP A 177 -19.50 -0.74 10.80
C ASP A 177 -19.62 -2.13 11.43
N SER A 178 -20.80 -2.45 11.95
CA SER A 178 -21.15 -3.77 12.50
C SER A 178 -21.22 -4.90 11.46
N ILE A 179 -20.73 -4.65 10.24
CA ILE A 179 -20.72 -5.60 9.12
C ILE A 179 -19.68 -6.71 9.35
N GLY A 180 -18.85 -6.65 10.40
CA GLY A 180 -17.96 -7.75 10.78
C GLY A 180 -16.83 -8.03 9.78
N MET A 181 -16.50 -7.06 8.94
CA MET A 181 -15.31 -7.09 8.10
C MET A 181 -14.10 -6.62 8.91
N SER A 182 -12.92 -7.20 8.67
CA SER A 182 -11.70 -6.77 9.35
C SER A 182 -10.57 -6.47 8.35
N ALA A 183 -9.86 -5.36 8.59
CA ALA A 183 -8.65 -5.01 7.85
C ALA A 183 -7.40 -5.22 8.72
N SER A 184 -6.42 -5.89 8.15
CA SER A 184 -5.09 -6.06 8.71
C SER A 184 -4.03 -5.46 7.80
N PHE A 185 -3.01 -4.85 8.37
CA PHE A 185 -1.90 -4.27 7.62
C PHE A 185 -0.65 -5.08 7.86
N GLY A 186 0.03 -5.45 6.78
CA GLY A 186 1.29 -6.19 6.86
C GLY A 186 2.47 -5.31 7.26
N ASN A 187 3.60 -5.96 7.51
CA ASN A 187 4.86 -5.35 7.96
C ASN A 187 5.46 -4.31 7.00
N ALA A 188 4.94 -4.19 5.78
CA ALA A 188 5.42 -3.24 4.78
C ALA A 188 5.34 -1.77 5.26
N ILE A 189 4.30 -1.40 6.03
CA ILE A 189 4.18 -0.01 6.54
C ILE A 189 5.28 0.26 7.58
N TRP A 190 5.59 -0.71 8.44
CA TRP A 190 6.69 -0.59 9.41
C TRP A 190 8.06 -0.47 8.73
N LEU A 191 8.26 -1.19 7.62
CA LEU A 191 9.48 -1.03 6.81
C LEU A 191 9.59 0.37 6.21
N LEU A 192 8.51 0.96 5.72
CA LEU A 192 8.50 2.33 5.19
C LEU A 192 8.86 3.38 6.28
N TRP A 193 8.37 3.17 7.51
CA TRP A 193 8.77 3.98 8.66
C TRP A 193 10.23 3.79 9.05
N ALA A 194 10.74 2.55 9.02
CA ALA A 194 12.15 2.26 9.28
C ALA A 194 13.06 2.93 8.24
N ILE A 195 12.68 2.88 6.95
CA ILE A 195 13.39 3.57 5.86
C ILE A 195 13.40 5.09 6.09
N SER A 196 12.26 5.66 6.51
CA SER A 196 12.19 7.08 6.85
C SER A 196 13.17 7.45 7.98
N GLY A 197 13.23 6.64 9.03
CA GLY A 197 14.19 6.83 10.12
C GLY A 197 15.64 6.75 9.65
N LEU A 198 15.99 5.74 8.85
CA LEU A 198 17.34 5.58 8.30
C LEU A 198 17.74 6.76 7.39
N LEU A 199 16.84 7.24 6.53
CA LEU A 199 17.09 8.40 5.68
C LEU A 199 17.29 9.68 6.49
N LEU A 200 16.54 9.85 7.58
CA LEU A 200 16.72 10.97 8.49
C LEU A 200 18.12 10.93 9.13
N PHE A 201 18.54 9.79 9.68
CA PHE A 201 19.88 9.64 10.26
C PHE A 201 20.98 9.85 9.21
N ALA A 202 20.81 9.32 8.00
CA ALA A 202 21.76 9.52 6.91
C ALA A 202 21.89 11.00 6.54
N SER A 203 20.78 11.75 6.48
CA SER A 203 20.79 13.18 6.16
C SER A 203 21.62 14.00 7.17
N PHE A 204 21.48 13.71 8.47
CA PHE A 204 22.30 14.33 9.52
C PHE A 204 23.77 13.91 9.44
N GLY A 205 24.05 12.65 9.09
CA GLY A 205 25.41 12.16 8.87
C GLY A 205 26.13 12.94 7.76
N TYR A 206 25.47 13.15 6.62
CA TYR A 206 26.04 13.92 5.51
C TYR A 206 26.23 15.41 5.87
N LEU A 207 25.32 16.02 6.64
CA LEU A 207 25.47 17.38 7.17
C LEU A 207 26.70 17.50 8.09
N GLY A 208 26.87 16.57 9.03
CA GLY A 208 28.02 16.55 9.94
C GLY A 208 29.35 16.39 9.20
N GLY A 209 29.39 15.52 8.18
CA GLY A 209 30.54 15.36 7.30
C GLY A 209 30.91 16.63 6.53
N CYS A 210 29.91 17.36 6.03
CA CYS A 210 30.12 18.65 5.35
C CYS A 210 30.76 19.70 6.28
N ILE A 211 30.22 19.85 7.50
CA ILE A 211 30.67 20.86 8.47
C ILE A 211 32.10 20.58 8.93
N ARG A 212 32.41 19.31 9.26
CA ARG A 212 33.76 18.90 9.69
C ARG A 212 34.78 19.04 8.55
N GLY A 213 34.37 18.75 7.32
CA GLY A 213 35.18 18.96 6.12
C GLY A 213 35.52 20.43 5.86
N ARG A 214 34.56 21.35 6.01
CA ARG A 214 34.81 22.80 5.86
C ARG A 214 35.74 23.34 6.96
N ARG A 215 35.56 22.90 8.22
CA ARG A 215 36.43 23.34 9.33
C ARG A 215 37.90 22.99 9.11
N SER A 216 38.23 21.87 8.46
CA SER A 216 39.63 21.50 8.22
C SER A 216 40.34 22.35 7.16
N GLN A 217 39.63 23.19 6.39
CA GLN A 217 40.20 24.06 5.35
C GLN A 217 40.35 25.50 5.82
N ALA A 218 39.68 25.87 6.91
CA ALA A 218 39.80 27.20 7.52
C ALA A 218 40.96 27.28 8.54
N VAL A 219 41.65 26.16 8.79
CA VAL A 219 42.80 26.04 9.73
C VAL A 219 44.10 25.75 8.96
N VAL A 220 44.14 26.05 7.66
CA VAL A 220 45.35 26.01 6.82
C VAL A 220 45.62 27.40 6.30
#